data_AF-A0A2A9KPB2-F1
#
_entry.id   AF-A0A2A9KPB2-F1
#
_cell.length_a   1.000
_cell.length_b   1.000
_cell.length_c   1.000
_cell.angle_alpha   90.00
_cell.angle_beta   90.00
_cell.angle_gamma   90.00
#
_symmetry.space_group_name_H-M   'P 1'
#
loop_
_entity.id
_entity.type
_entity.pdbx_description
1 polymer ?
#
loop_
_entity_poly.entity_id
_entity_poly.type
_entity_poly.pdbx_seq_one_letter_code
_entity_poly.pdbx_strand_id
1 'polypeptide(L)'
;MHPKAVTLALAGMVPYWLPPTNTVSFRRPGFAYNAWGATINIDLLRWRGAMAADPRMYERVEWDYLPDGAWDAMSDELLQQAIQGE
;
A
#
# COMPACT_ATOMS: atom_id res chain seq x y z
N MET A 1 15.45 -2.95 1.50
CA MET A 1 14.20 -2.30 1.06
C MET A 1 14.11 -2.46 -0.45
N HIS A 2 13.04 -3.07 -0.94
CA HIS A 2 12.82 -3.35 -2.37
C HIS A 2 12.68 -2.04 -3.19
N PRO A 3 13.13 -1.96 -4.46
CA PRO A 3 13.06 -0.74 -5.27
C PRO A 3 11.67 -0.08 -5.35
N LYS A 4 10.61 -0.89 -5.50
CA LYS A 4 9.22 -0.37 -5.52
C LYS A 4 8.79 0.25 -4.18
N ALA A 5 9.25 -0.31 -3.07
CA ALA A 5 9.00 0.26 -1.74
C ALA A 5 9.69 1.63 -1.60
N VAL A 6 10.94 1.75 -2.07
CA VAL A 6 11.67 3.02 -2.11
C VAL A 6 10.92 4.05 -2.95
N THR A 7 10.44 3.67 -4.13
CA THR A 7 9.68 4.56 -5.02
C THR A 7 8.40 5.10 -4.35
N LEU A 8 7.63 4.23 -3.68
CA LEU A 8 6.44 4.66 -2.92
C LEU A 8 6.81 5.59 -1.76
N ALA A 9 7.89 5.30 -1.04
CA ALA A 9 8.37 6.13 0.06
C ALA A 9 8.77 7.53 -0.42
N LEU A 10 9.50 7.62 -1.54
CA LEU A 10 9.88 8.89 -2.16
C LEU A 10 8.67 9.68 -2.68
N ALA A 11 7.58 9.00 -3.05
CA ALA A 11 6.30 9.62 -3.39
C ALA A 11 5.48 10.09 -2.16
N GLY A 12 6.04 9.96 -0.95
CA GLY A 12 5.42 10.36 0.31
C GLY A 12 4.37 9.39 0.83
N MET A 13 4.34 8.16 0.32
CA MET A 13 3.43 7.11 0.79
C MET A 13 4.05 6.36 1.97
N VAL A 14 3.21 5.79 2.82
CA VAL A 14 3.60 4.95 3.96
C VAL A 14 2.67 3.74 4.06
N PRO A 15 3.17 2.59 4.56
CA PRO A 15 2.38 1.38 4.70
C PRO A 15 1.48 1.41 5.94
N TYR A 16 0.26 0.92 5.74
CA TYR A 16 -0.75 0.74 6.77
C TYR A 16 -1.36 -0.64 6.67
N TRP A 17 -1.41 -1.38 7.76
CA TRP A 17 -2.14 -2.64 7.86
C TRP A 17 -3.62 -2.39 8.19
N LEU A 18 -4.50 -3.19 7.57
CA LEU A 18 -5.93 -3.23 7.85
C LEU A 18 -6.25 -4.55 8.59
N PRO A 19 -6.44 -4.52 9.93
CA PRO A 19 -6.46 -5.70 10.80
C PRO A 19 -7.48 -6.82 10.53
N PRO A 20 -8.63 -6.64 9.84
CA PRO A 20 -9.50 -7.78 9.52
C PRO A 20 -9.14 -8.53 8.23
N THR A 21 -8.34 -7.96 7.30
CA THR A 21 -8.18 -8.51 5.94
C THR A 21 -6.76 -8.89 5.56
N ASN A 22 -5.84 -8.91 6.52
CA ASN A 22 -4.40 -9.11 6.30
C ASN A 22 -3.87 -8.31 5.09
N THR A 23 -4.33 -7.07 4.96
CA THR A 23 -4.07 -6.22 3.80
C THR A 23 -3.18 -5.06 4.22
N VAL A 24 -2.11 -4.84 3.46
CA VAL A 24 -1.30 -3.63 3.59
C VAL A 24 -1.72 -2.64 2.52
N SER A 25 -1.91 -1.39 2.92
CA SER A 25 -2.32 -0.28 2.09
C SER A 25 -1.27 0.82 2.16
N PHE A 26 -0.86 1.32 1.00
CA PHE A 26 0.12 2.39 0.87
C PHE A 26 -0.61 3.70 0.62
N ARG A 27 -0.44 4.66 1.52
CA ARG A 27 -1.17 5.95 1.48
C ARG A 27 -0.31 7.09 1.98
N ARG A 28 -0.67 8.32 1.63
CA ARG A 28 -0.04 9.51 2.23
C ARG A 28 -0.54 9.70 3.67
N PRO A 29 0.30 10.19 4.60
CA PRO A 29 -0.13 10.49 5.96
C PRO A 29 -1.33 11.45 5.99
N GLY A 30 -2.30 11.18 6.85
CA GLY A 30 -3.52 12.00 6.96
C GLY A 30 -4.52 11.79 5.82
N PHE A 31 -4.46 10.65 5.12
CA PHE A 31 -5.44 10.32 4.08
C PHE A 31 -6.88 10.34 4.61
N ALA A 32 -7.82 10.76 3.77
CA ALA A 32 -9.25 10.80 4.09
C ALA A 32 -9.97 9.49 3.73
N TYR A 33 -11.23 9.38 4.17
CA TYR A 33 -12.15 8.35 3.66
C TYR A 33 -12.19 8.38 2.12
N ASN A 34 -12.23 7.20 1.49
CA ASN A 34 -12.16 7.03 0.04
C ASN A 34 -10.91 7.60 -0.64
N ALA A 35 -9.82 7.90 0.10
CA ALA A 35 -8.55 8.17 -0.55
C ALA A 35 -8.14 6.93 -1.36
N TRP A 36 -7.65 7.11 -2.58
CA TRP A 36 -7.16 5.99 -3.38
C TRP A 36 -5.73 5.59 -2.95
N GLY A 37 -5.36 4.33 -3.13
CA GLY A 37 -4.01 3.84 -2.86
C GLY A 37 -3.77 2.41 -3.31
N ALA A 38 -2.50 2.03 -3.44
CA ALA A 38 -2.11 0.65 -3.71
C ALA A 38 -2.32 -0.22 -2.46
N THR A 39 -2.82 -1.42 -2.65
CA THR A 39 -3.03 -2.41 -1.58
C THR A 39 -2.57 -3.78 -2.00
N ILE A 40 -2.12 -4.57 -1.03
CA ILE A 40 -1.81 -5.97 -1.20
C ILE A 40 -2.49 -6.78 -0.10
N ASN A 41 -3.20 -7.83 -0.49
CA ASN A 41 -3.56 -8.88 0.45
C ASN A 41 -2.38 -9.86 0.55
N ILE A 42 -1.81 -10.01 1.75
CA ILE A 42 -0.56 -10.74 1.96
C ILE A 42 -0.75 -12.24 1.68
N ASP A 43 -1.89 -12.82 2.07
CA ASP A 43 -2.17 -14.25 1.89
C ASP A 43 -2.30 -14.64 0.42
N LEU A 44 -2.85 -13.74 -0.40
CA LEU A 44 -3.06 -13.95 -1.83
C LEU A 44 -1.90 -13.41 -2.69
N LEU A 45 -0.94 -12.69 -2.09
CA LEU A 45 0.11 -11.94 -2.80
C LEU A 45 -0.43 -11.10 -3.96
N ARG A 46 -1.65 -10.58 -3.80
CA ARG A 46 -2.38 -9.90 -4.87
C ARG A 46 -2.43 -8.41 -4.62
N TRP A 47 -1.79 -7.68 -5.52
CA TRP A 47 -1.86 -6.23 -5.59
C TRP A 47 -3.12 -5.72 -6.30
N ARG A 48 -3.64 -4.59 -5.85
CA ARG A 48 -4.72 -3.83 -6.50
C ARG A 48 -4.77 -2.39 -6.00
N GLY A 49 -5.37 -1.51 -6.79
CA GLY A 49 -5.87 -0.22 -6.30
C GLY A 49 -7.11 -0.40 -5.44
N ALA A 50 -7.23 0.35 -4.34
CA ALA A 50 -8.44 0.36 -3.53
C ALA A 50 -8.64 1.70 -2.81
N MET A 51 -9.92 2.07 -2.67
CA MET A 51 -10.33 3.20 -1.84
C MET A 51 -10.20 2.86 -0.36
N ALA A 52 -9.73 3.84 0.43
CA ALA A 52 -9.61 3.70 1.87
C ALA A 52 -10.98 3.58 2.52
N ALA A 53 -11.08 2.70 3.51
CA ALA A 53 -12.12 2.81 4.52
C ALA A 53 -11.84 4.01 5.44
N ASP A 54 -12.48 4.05 6.61
CA ASP A 54 -12.18 5.07 7.62
C ASP A 54 -10.69 4.98 8.02
N PRO A 55 -9.93 6.10 7.98
CA PRO A 55 -8.50 6.12 8.33
C PRO A 55 -8.19 5.55 9.72
N ARG A 56 -9.15 5.61 10.66
CA ARG A 56 -9.01 5.07 12.02
C ARG A 56 -8.95 3.54 12.07
N MET A 57 -9.31 2.85 10.99
CA MET A 57 -9.24 1.38 10.89
C MET A 57 -7.84 0.86 10.52
N TYR A 58 -6.91 1.76 10.23
CA TYR A 58 -5.60 1.44 9.71
C TYR A 58 -4.52 1.62 10.78
N GLU A 59 -3.61 0.66 10.86
CA GLU A 59 -2.45 0.71 11.75
C GLU A 59 -1.19 0.91 10.91
N ARG A 60 -0.37 1.90 11.24
CA ARG A 60 0.90 2.10 10.53
C ARG A 60 1.82 0.93 10.83
N VAL A 61 2.43 0.37 9.79
CA VAL A 61 3.44 -0.69 9.90
C VAL A 61 4.76 -0.21 9.30
N GLU A 62 5.80 -1.02 9.45
CA GLU A 62 7.10 -0.77 8.83
C GLU A 62 7.16 -1.37 7.41
N TRP A 63 8.10 -0.90 6.59
CA TRP A 63 8.24 -1.32 5.19
C TRP A 63 8.69 -2.78 5.03
N ASP A 64 9.32 -3.35 6.06
CA ASP A 64 9.75 -4.75 6.14
C ASP A 64 8.63 -5.71 6.54
N TYR A 65 7.42 -5.20 6.82
CA TYR A 65 6.25 -6.02 7.09
C TYR A 65 5.84 -6.89 5.88
N LEU A 66 6.17 -6.45 4.65
CA LEU A 66 5.97 -7.24 3.44
C LEU A 66 7.26 -7.99 3.06
N PRO A 67 7.18 -9.30 2.78
CA PRO A 67 8.34 -10.05 2.29
C PRO A 67 8.76 -9.55 0.90
N ASP A 68 10.05 -9.68 0.55
CA ASP A 68 10.57 -9.19 -0.73
C ASP A 68 9.80 -9.72 -1.95
N GLY A 69 9.43 -11.01 -1.95
CA GLY A 69 8.65 -11.61 -3.04
C GLY A 69 7.23 -11.05 -3.20
N ALA A 70 6.67 -10.40 -2.18
CA ALA A 70 5.40 -9.69 -2.33
C ALA A 70 5.56 -8.45 -3.24
N TRP A 71 6.70 -7.78 -3.19
CA TRP A 71 6.97 -6.60 -3.99
C TRP A 71 7.20 -6.91 -5.47
N ASP A 72 7.77 -8.07 -5.77
CA ASP A 72 7.96 -8.54 -7.14
C ASP A 72 6.63 -8.69 -7.89
N ALA A 73 5.55 -9.05 -7.18
CA ALA A 73 4.21 -9.22 -7.74
C ALA A 73 3.47 -7.90 -8.04
N MET A 74 3.98 -6.75 -7.61
CA MET A 74 3.39 -5.45 -7.93
C MET A 74 3.66 -5.11 -9.39
N SER A 75 2.67 -4.69 -10.18
CA SER A 75 2.94 -4.23 -11.55
C SER A 75 3.45 -2.77 -11.54
N ASP A 76 4.22 -2.39 -12.56
CA ASP A 76 4.72 -1.02 -12.68
C ASP A 76 3.58 -0.04 -12.99
N GLU A 77 2.54 -0.48 -13.70
CA GLU A 77 1.34 0.33 -13.94
C GLU A 77 0.63 0.67 -12.63
N LEU A 78 0.47 -0.31 -11.74
CA LEU A 78 -0.14 -0.06 -10.43
C LEU A 78 0.75 0.86 -9.58
N LEU A 79 2.07 0.74 -9.69
CA LEU A 79 3.00 1.64 -8.99
C LEU A 79 2.85 3.08 -9.48
N GLN A 80 2.67 3.30 -10.78
CA GLN A 80 2.45 4.64 -11.33
C GLN A 80 1.10 5.21 -10.88
N GLN A 81 0.03 4.42 -10.98
CA GLN A 81 -1.30 4.75 -10.45
C GLN A 81 -1.22 5.12 -8.96
N ALA A 82 -0.47 4.32 -8.17
CA ALA A 82 -0.22 4.50 -6.73
C ALA A 82 0.17 5.96 -6.40
N ILE A 83 1.10 6.48 -7.20
CA ILE A 83 1.75 7.76 -7.01
C ILE A 83 0.86 8.91 -7.51
N GLN A 84 0.18 8.71 -8.64
CA GLN A 84 -0.73 9.68 -9.25
C GLN A 84 -2.02 9.87 -8.44
N GLY A 85 -2.46 8.83 -7.71
CA GLY A 85 -3.72 8.85 -6.97
C GLY A 85 -4.93 8.51 -7.84
N GLU A 86 -4.72 7.71 -8.90
CA GLU A 86 -5.72 7.34 -9.92
C GLU A 86 -6.14 5.86 -9.82
#